data_AF-A0A2P7TQJ8-F1
#
_entry.id   AF-A0A2P7TQJ8-F1
#
_cell.length_a   1.000
_cell.length_b   1.000
_cell.length_c   1.000
_cell.angle_alpha   90.00
_cell.angle_beta   90.00
_cell.angle_gamma   90.00
#
_symmetry.space_group_name_H-M   'P 1'
#
loop_
_entity.id
_entity.type
_entity.pdbx_description
1 polymer ?
#
loop_
_entity_poly.entity_id
_entity_poly.type
_entity_poly.pdbx_seq_one_letter_code
_entity_poly.pdbx_strand_id
1 'polypeptide(L)'
;MRLYIKKAALMALSAAPIALLWLCFAFTIQAQPAKSKTELQKKRRQLYQEMDVAKDILRNTRSEKEASLNTLILLEKKIQNREQIISNIADNLDLIDERIADIEFQIDSLQNTLETLKEDYAQSVKNAYLNRNDYNKLLFLFSAQSVNDAFRRMKYLDYYRRYRQNQLAQIHTAQDTLALKLSALLQEKSEQSNLLTNKQTERETLEIEKTHKDVVLQQLKRKEKQMEQKLREKQLALDDLNKQIKAIIAKATAGTTTGSSSGRTAKLDTSPEALKLSDEFVQNKGKLPWPVEKGVITSNFGNNPHPVLRNITTTNNGIDITTEPNSKVRTLFNGKVTNILFNPTFQWAVIIKHGNYFTVYTNLAEVLVEKGAEVKTKQTIGTVFLNTDDDEAIVHLEIWESNNKLNPAQWLFRK
;
A
#
# COMPACT_ATOMS: atom_id res chain seq x y z
N MET A 1 73.79 -37.74 29.84
CA MET A 1 74.86 -36.81 29.43
C MET A 1 74.53 -35.43 30.02
N ARG A 2 75.30 -34.99 31.04
CA ARG A 2 75.38 -33.63 31.68
C ARG A 2 74.05 -33.01 32.16
N LEU A 3 73.70 -32.85 33.45
CA LEU A 3 74.44 -32.60 34.69
C LEU A 3 75.28 -31.30 34.64
N TYR A 4 74.71 -30.19 35.12
CA TYR A 4 75.47 -29.14 35.80
C TYR A 4 74.66 -28.55 36.96
N ILE A 5 74.99 -29.07 38.13
CA ILE A 5 74.75 -28.54 39.47
C ILE A 5 75.80 -27.47 39.75
N LYS A 6 75.47 -26.50 40.62
CA LYS A 6 76.31 -25.78 41.62
C LYS A 6 75.89 -24.30 41.64
N LYS A 7 75.73 -23.59 42.76
CA LYS A 7 75.99 -23.79 44.20
C LYS A 7 75.32 -22.58 44.91
N ALA A 8 74.61 -22.76 46.01
CA ALA A 8 75.08 -22.57 47.41
C ALA A 8 75.41 -21.09 47.75
N ALA A 9 75.11 -20.51 48.91
CA ALA A 9 74.46 -20.90 50.17
C ALA A 9 74.48 -19.65 51.08
N LEU A 10 73.54 -19.56 52.04
CA LEU A 10 73.71 -19.13 53.46
C LEU A 10 72.29 -18.96 54.04
N MET A 11 71.85 -19.77 55.02
CA MET A 11 71.83 -19.48 56.47
C MET A 11 71.19 -18.13 56.83
N ALA A 12 70.37 -17.93 57.87
CA ALA A 12 69.70 -18.75 58.87
C ALA A 12 68.85 -17.76 59.69
N LEU A 13 67.77 -18.25 60.34
CA LEU A 13 67.15 -17.72 61.56
C LEU A 13 66.97 -16.18 61.72
N SER A 14 65.71 -15.73 61.75
CA SER A 14 65.07 -15.18 62.97
C SER A 14 63.79 -14.39 62.67
N ALA A 15 62.86 -14.45 63.62
CA ALA A 15 61.73 -13.52 63.83
C ALA A 15 60.54 -13.59 62.85
N ALA A 16 59.52 -14.36 63.24
CA ALA A 16 58.15 -13.84 63.21
C ALA A 16 58.10 -12.55 64.09
N PRO A 17 57.31 -11.49 63.77
CA PRO A 17 56.07 -11.51 63.00
C PRO A 17 55.88 -10.25 62.09
N ILE A 18 56.13 -10.35 60.78
CA ILE A 18 55.73 -9.28 59.83
C ILE A 18 54.80 -9.81 58.72
N ALA A 19 54.58 -11.13 58.67
CA ALA A 19 53.64 -11.76 57.74
C ALA A 19 52.15 -11.59 58.11
N LEU A 20 51.81 -10.76 59.11
CA LEU A 20 50.42 -10.36 59.39
C LEU A 20 50.04 -9.01 58.76
N LEU A 21 51.01 -8.29 58.16
CA LEU A 21 50.81 -6.95 57.58
C LEU A 21 50.74 -6.94 56.04
N TRP A 22 50.87 -8.10 55.39
CA TRP A 22 50.70 -8.30 53.95
C TRP A 22 49.46 -9.12 53.58
N LEU A 23 48.54 -9.32 54.53
CA LEU A 23 47.24 -9.96 54.29
C LEU A 23 46.06 -8.97 54.23
N CYS A 24 46.34 -7.66 54.23
CA CYS A 24 45.32 -6.61 54.36
C CYS A 24 45.19 -5.67 53.16
N PHE A 25 45.84 -5.94 52.02
CA PHE A 25 45.73 -5.07 50.85
C PHE A 25 45.43 -5.84 49.57
N ALA A 26 44.31 -5.47 48.95
CA ALA A 26 43.94 -5.71 47.55
C ALA A 26 43.38 -7.09 47.16
N PHE A 27 42.36 -7.56 47.87
CA PHE A 27 41.21 -8.12 47.16
C PHE A 27 39.94 -7.43 47.64
N THR A 28 39.86 -6.12 47.35
CA THR A 28 38.58 -5.45 47.28
C THR A 28 37.82 -6.08 46.13
N ILE A 29 37.04 -7.12 46.44
CA ILE A 29 35.90 -7.55 45.64
C ILE A 29 35.01 -6.32 45.59
N GLN A 30 35.24 -5.48 44.59
CA GLN A 30 34.36 -4.39 44.26
C GLN A 30 33.09 -5.07 43.76
N ALA A 31 32.21 -5.39 44.71
CA ALA A 31 30.87 -5.86 44.44
C ALA A 31 30.30 -4.88 43.43
N GLN A 32 30.00 -5.37 42.22
CA GLN A 32 29.27 -4.56 41.25
C GLN A 32 28.04 -4.05 42.01
N PRO A 33 27.81 -2.74 42.06
CA PRO A 33 26.72 -2.18 42.84
C PRO A 33 25.46 -2.92 42.41
N ALA A 34 24.83 -3.62 43.36
CA ALA A 34 23.61 -4.36 43.10
C ALA A 34 22.63 -3.35 42.48
N LYS A 35 22.30 -3.55 41.19
CA LYS A 35 21.43 -2.63 40.45
C LYS A 35 20.22 -2.34 41.31
N SER A 36 20.02 -1.06 41.63
CA SER A 36 19.04 -0.70 42.65
C SER A 36 17.64 -1.12 42.20
N LYS A 37 16.79 -1.57 43.13
CA LYS A 37 15.41 -1.97 42.85
C LYS A 37 14.65 -0.92 42.02
N THR A 38 14.93 0.34 42.26
CA THR A 38 14.39 1.51 41.56
C THR A 38 14.85 1.60 40.10
N GLU A 39 16.12 1.32 39.79
CA GLU A 39 16.64 1.27 38.42
C GLU A 39 16.04 0.12 37.60
N LEU A 40 15.90 -1.07 38.20
CA LEU A 40 15.26 -2.21 37.54
C LEU A 40 13.77 -1.95 37.30
N GLN A 41 13.08 -1.26 38.22
CA GLN A 41 11.69 -0.82 38.03
C GLN A 41 11.55 0.25 36.94
N LYS A 42 12.50 1.19 36.83
CA LYS A 42 12.55 2.17 35.75
C LYS A 42 12.76 1.50 34.39
N LYS A 43 13.70 0.55 34.32
CA LYS A 43 13.97 -0.24 33.11
C LYS A 43 12.79 -1.13 32.72
N ARG A 44 12.05 -1.68 33.70
CA ARG A 44 10.79 -2.39 33.47
C ARG A 44 9.75 -1.50 32.82
N ARG A 45 9.54 -0.30 33.34
CA ARG A 45 8.60 0.68 32.74
C ARG A 45 8.99 1.05 31.32
N GLN A 46 10.27 1.30 31.07
CA GLN A 46 10.77 1.60 29.72
C GLN A 46 10.51 0.43 28.76
N LEU A 47 10.80 -0.81 29.16
CA LEU A 47 10.53 -1.98 28.33
C LEU A 47 9.03 -2.22 28.08
N TYR A 48 8.15 -1.94 29.05
CA TYR A 48 6.70 -1.98 28.83
C TYR A 48 6.23 -0.90 27.85
N GLN A 49 6.75 0.33 27.98
CA GLN A 49 6.44 1.42 27.03
C GLN A 49 6.91 1.09 25.62
N GLU A 50 8.14 0.57 25.47
CA GLU A 50 8.68 0.13 24.18
C GLU A 50 7.88 -1.05 23.60
N MET A 51 7.36 -1.96 24.45
CA MET A 51 6.54 -3.08 24.01
C MET A 51 5.14 -2.64 23.59
N ASP A 52 4.50 -1.71 24.29
CA ASP A 52 3.21 -1.16 23.88
C ASP A 52 3.34 -0.38 22.57
N VAL A 53 4.39 0.45 22.45
CA VAL A 53 4.72 1.11 21.17
C VAL A 53 4.99 0.09 20.08
N ALA A 54 5.72 -1.00 20.35
CA ALA A 54 5.96 -2.06 19.37
C ALA A 54 4.68 -2.82 18.99
N LYS A 55 3.74 -3.03 19.93
CA LYS A 55 2.42 -3.65 19.67
C LYS A 55 1.53 -2.72 18.87
N ASP A 56 1.53 -1.44 19.17
CA ASP A 56 0.79 -0.42 18.42
C ASP A 56 1.36 -0.28 17.02
N ILE A 57 2.69 -0.23 16.85
CA ILE A 57 3.33 -0.24 15.54
C ILE A 57 3.04 -1.53 14.80
N LEU A 58 3.05 -2.71 15.44
CA LEU A 58 2.69 -3.98 14.81
C LEU A 58 1.22 -4.00 14.37
N ARG A 59 0.31 -3.47 15.20
CA ARG A 59 -1.11 -3.31 14.88
C ARG A 59 -1.30 -2.35 13.72
N ASN A 60 -0.57 -1.23 13.72
CA ASN A 60 -0.58 -0.26 12.63
C ASN A 60 0.08 -0.82 11.37
N THR A 61 1.13 -1.64 11.45
CA THR A 61 1.74 -2.34 10.31
C THR A 61 0.79 -3.41 9.76
N ARG A 62 0.01 -4.07 10.61
CA ARG A 62 -1.06 -4.98 10.18
C ARG A 62 -2.23 -4.21 9.53
N SER A 63 -2.58 -3.04 10.06
CA SER A 63 -3.56 -2.13 9.45
C SER A 63 -3.05 -1.54 8.12
N GLU A 64 -1.78 -1.14 8.03
CA GLU A 64 -1.12 -0.70 6.80
C GLU A 64 -1.02 -1.83 5.78
N LYS A 65 -0.86 -3.08 6.22
CA LYS A 65 -0.94 -4.27 5.36
C LYS A 65 -2.37 -4.47 4.85
N GLU A 66 -3.39 -4.15 5.65
CA GLU A 66 -4.79 -4.09 5.20
C GLU A 66 -5.06 -2.90 4.27
N ALA A 67 -4.46 -1.73 4.49
CA ALA A 67 -4.53 -0.58 3.57
C ALA A 67 -3.76 -0.87 2.26
N SER A 68 -2.62 -1.54 2.36
CA SER A 68 -1.83 -2.07 1.23
C SER A 68 -2.54 -3.22 0.53
N LEU A 69 -3.55 -3.83 1.16
CA LEU A 69 -4.40 -4.84 0.54
C LEU A 69 -5.17 -4.21 -0.63
N ASN A 70 -5.64 -2.97 -0.49
CA ASN A 70 -6.29 -2.27 -1.60
C ASN A 70 -5.32 -2.06 -2.75
N THR A 71 -4.08 -1.66 -2.48
CA THR A 71 -3.03 -1.54 -3.51
C THR A 71 -2.73 -2.89 -4.17
N LEU A 72 -2.66 -3.98 -3.40
CA LEU A 72 -2.46 -5.33 -3.90
C LEU A 72 -3.66 -5.84 -4.72
N ILE A 73 -4.89 -5.53 -4.31
CA ILE A 73 -6.12 -5.88 -5.03
C ILE A 73 -6.19 -5.09 -6.35
N LEU A 74 -5.86 -3.79 -6.33
CA LEU A 74 -5.79 -2.96 -7.54
C LEU A 74 -4.71 -3.48 -8.49
N LEU A 75 -3.54 -3.85 -7.97
CA LEU A 75 -2.46 -4.40 -8.78
C LEU A 75 -2.81 -5.77 -9.35
N GLU A 76 -3.47 -6.64 -8.57
CA GLU A 76 -4.02 -7.90 -9.04
C GLU A 76 -5.04 -7.68 -10.16
N LYS A 77 -5.93 -6.70 -9.98
CA LYS A 77 -6.94 -6.39 -10.99
C LYS A 77 -6.30 -5.84 -12.28
N LYS A 78 -5.25 -5.04 -12.16
CA LYS A 78 -4.45 -4.58 -13.31
C LYS A 78 -3.81 -5.76 -14.04
N ILE A 79 -3.16 -6.67 -13.32
CA ILE A 79 -2.56 -7.90 -13.86
C ILE A 79 -3.61 -8.74 -14.60
N GLN A 80 -4.78 -8.97 -14.00
CA GLN A 80 -5.86 -9.73 -14.62
C GLN A 80 -6.38 -9.06 -15.90
N ASN A 81 -6.60 -7.74 -15.87
CA ASN A 81 -7.05 -7.00 -17.05
C ASN A 81 -5.98 -7.03 -18.16
N ARG A 82 -4.69 -6.96 -17.80
CA ARG A 82 -3.56 -7.05 -18.71
C ARG A 82 -3.45 -8.43 -19.36
N GLU A 83 -3.63 -9.49 -18.59
CA GLU A 83 -3.70 -10.87 -19.09
C GLU A 83 -4.88 -11.06 -20.06
N GLN A 84 -6.03 -10.46 -19.77
CA GLN A 84 -7.18 -10.44 -20.69
C GLN A 84 -6.87 -9.69 -21.98
N ILE A 85 -6.21 -8.52 -21.91
CA ILE A 85 -5.78 -7.77 -23.11
C ILE A 85 -4.83 -8.63 -23.95
N ILE A 86 -3.85 -9.28 -23.34
CA ILE A 86 -2.90 -10.17 -24.05
C ILE A 86 -3.62 -11.36 -24.69
N SER A 87 -4.63 -11.92 -24.01
CA SER A 87 -5.47 -12.99 -24.56
C SER A 87 -6.24 -12.49 -25.79
N ASN A 88 -6.93 -11.36 -25.68
CA ASN A 88 -7.69 -10.78 -26.79
C ASN A 88 -6.78 -10.43 -27.99
N ILE A 89 -5.56 -9.96 -27.74
CA ILE A 89 -4.58 -9.73 -28.81
C ILE A 89 -4.15 -11.07 -29.45
N ALA A 90 -4.01 -12.14 -28.66
CA ALA A 90 -3.71 -13.47 -29.20
C ALA A 90 -4.85 -13.98 -30.08
N ASP A 91 -6.10 -13.87 -29.64
CA ASP A 91 -7.28 -14.27 -30.42
C ASP A 91 -7.38 -13.47 -31.73
N ASN A 92 -7.08 -12.16 -31.68
CA ASN A 92 -7.04 -11.32 -32.88
C ASN A 92 -5.91 -11.71 -33.84
N LEU A 93 -4.76 -12.15 -33.33
CA LEU A 93 -3.65 -12.65 -34.16
C LEU A 93 -4.05 -13.94 -34.86
N ASP A 94 -4.72 -14.87 -34.16
CA ASP A 94 -5.21 -16.12 -34.76
C ASP A 94 -6.23 -15.82 -35.88
N LEU A 95 -7.14 -14.86 -35.67
CA LEU A 95 -8.07 -14.41 -36.71
C LEU A 95 -7.37 -13.73 -37.90
N ILE A 96 -6.25 -13.04 -37.68
CA ILE A 96 -5.45 -12.45 -38.76
C ILE A 96 -4.71 -13.55 -39.53
N ASP A 97 -4.17 -14.54 -38.83
CA ASP A 97 -3.46 -15.66 -39.44
C ASP A 97 -4.39 -16.47 -40.35
N GLU A 98 -5.63 -16.71 -39.92
CA GLU A 98 -6.67 -17.35 -40.74
C GLU A 98 -6.98 -16.53 -42.00
N ARG A 99 -7.12 -15.21 -41.88
CA ARG A 99 -7.36 -14.33 -43.05
C ARG A 99 -6.16 -14.30 -44.00
N ILE A 100 -4.95 -14.25 -43.47
CA ILE A 100 -3.71 -14.28 -44.26
C ILE A 100 -3.67 -15.59 -45.06
N ALA A 101 -3.94 -16.73 -44.42
CA ALA A 101 -3.96 -18.03 -45.08
C ALA A 101 -5.01 -18.10 -46.20
N ASP A 102 -6.22 -17.58 -45.98
CA ASP A 102 -7.27 -17.49 -47.01
C ASP A 102 -6.84 -16.60 -48.19
N ILE A 103 -6.27 -15.42 -47.91
CA ILE A 103 -5.79 -14.52 -48.96
C ILE A 103 -4.64 -15.15 -49.75
N GLU A 104 -3.69 -15.81 -49.09
CA GLU A 104 -2.58 -16.51 -49.73
C GLU A 104 -3.08 -17.65 -50.63
N PHE A 105 -4.08 -18.43 -50.17
CA PHE A 105 -4.73 -19.45 -50.99
C PHE A 105 -5.42 -18.85 -52.23
N GLN A 106 -6.14 -17.74 -52.07
CA GLN A 106 -6.78 -17.05 -53.20
C GLN A 106 -5.76 -16.48 -54.19
N ILE A 107 -4.64 -15.96 -53.70
CA ILE A 107 -3.53 -15.48 -54.53
C ILE A 107 -2.96 -16.62 -55.37
N ASP A 108 -2.67 -17.77 -54.76
CA ASP A 108 -2.15 -18.94 -55.47
C ASP A 108 -3.14 -19.44 -56.54
N SER A 109 -4.42 -19.56 -56.17
CA SER A 109 -5.47 -19.95 -57.13
C SER A 109 -5.60 -18.95 -58.29
N LEU A 110 -5.52 -17.64 -58.04
CA LEU A 110 -5.56 -16.60 -59.07
C LEU A 110 -4.31 -16.62 -59.95
N GLN A 111 -3.13 -16.89 -59.38
CA GLN A 111 -1.89 -17.02 -60.14
C GLN A 111 -1.94 -18.19 -61.12
N ASN A 112 -2.38 -19.37 -60.65
CA ASN A 112 -2.57 -20.56 -61.49
C ASN A 112 -3.61 -20.31 -62.61
N THR A 113 -4.71 -19.62 -62.27
CA THR A 113 -5.73 -19.24 -63.26
C THR A 113 -5.17 -18.27 -64.30
N LEU A 114 -4.40 -17.28 -63.86
CA LEU A 114 -3.78 -16.28 -64.73
C LEU A 114 -2.75 -16.91 -65.67
N GLU A 115 -1.98 -17.89 -65.19
CA GLU A 115 -1.06 -18.68 -66.00
C GLU A 115 -1.81 -19.44 -67.10
N THR A 116 -2.85 -20.18 -66.74
CA THR A 116 -3.70 -20.91 -67.68
C THR A 116 -4.31 -19.98 -68.73
N LEU A 117 -4.89 -18.85 -68.31
CA LEU A 117 -5.48 -17.86 -69.23
C LEU A 117 -4.45 -17.28 -70.20
N LYS A 118 -3.21 -17.02 -69.73
CA LYS A 118 -2.12 -16.53 -70.56
C LYS A 118 -1.64 -17.58 -71.56
N GLU A 119 -1.56 -18.84 -71.15
CA GLU A 119 -1.19 -19.95 -72.03
C GLU A 119 -2.24 -20.14 -73.14
N ASP A 120 -3.52 -20.20 -72.79
CA ASP A 120 -4.63 -20.31 -73.74
C ASP A 120 -4.65 -19.13 -74.73
N TYR A 121 -4.46 -17.90 -74.22
CA TYR A 121 -4.39 -16.71 -75.04
C TYR A 121 -3.16 -16.74 -75.96
N ALA A 122 -1.99 -17.15 -75.46
CA ALA A 122 -0.78 -17.29 -76.26
C ALA A 122 -0.96 -18.31 -77.40
N GLN A 123 -1.64 -19.43 -77.14
CA GLN A 123 -1.96 -20.43 -78.15
C GLN A 123 -2.92 -19.86 -79.21
N SER A 124 -3.94 -19.12 -78.79
CA SER A 124 -4.89 -18.43 -79.68
C SER A 124 -4.21 -17.36 -80.56
N VAL A 125 -3.29 -16.58 -79.98
CA VAL A 125 -2.48 -15.58 -80.69
C VAL A 125 -1.51 -16.24 -81.68
N LYS A 126 -0.83 -17.32 -81.27
CA LYS A 126 0.05 -18.12 -82.14
C LYS A 126 -0.72 -18.67 -83.34
N ASN A 127 -1.88 -19.28 -83.13
CA ASN A 127 -2.74 -19.79 -84.19
C ASN A 127 -3.21 -18.66 -85.12
N ALA A 128 -3.55 -17.49 -84.58
CA ALA A 128 -3.91 -16.34 -85.38
C ALA A 128 -2.74 -15.78 -86.21
N TYR A 129 -1.51 -15.82 -85.67
CA TYR A 129 -0.31 -15.39 -86.37
C TYR A 129 0.06 -16.33 -87.53
N LEU A 130 0.04 -17.65 -87.29
CA LEU A 130 0.29 -18.65 -88.33
C LEU A 130 -0.75 -18.56 -89.47
N ASN A 131 -1.98 -18.15 -89.15
CA ASN A 131 -3.07 -17.96 -90.10
C ASN A 131 -3.26 -16.49 -90.52
N ARG A 132 -2.26 -15.60 -90.31
CA ARG A 132 -2.48 -14.14 -90.43
C ARG A 132 -2.66 -13.62 -91.85
N ASN A 133 -2.24 -14.36 -92.88
CA ASN A 133 -2.20 -13.84 -94.24
C ASN A 133 -3.60 -13.31 -94.62
N ASP A 134 -3.73 -12.04 -95.00
CA ASP A 134 -5.04 -11.41 -95.24
C ASP A 134 -5.76 -12.06 -96.42
N TYR A 135 -4.99 -12.61 -97.36
CA TYR A 135 -5.48 -13.51 -98.39
C TYR A 135 -6.19 -14.72 -97.79
N ASN A 136 -5.73 -15.33 -96.69
CA ASN A 136 -6.38 -16.50 -96.09
C ASN A 136 -7.73 -16.19 -95.45
N LYS A 137 -7.95 -14.98 -94.91
CA LYS A 137 -9.26 -14.60 -94.34
C LYS A 137 -10.29 -14.31 -95.42
N LEU A 138 -9.91 -13.50 -96.42
CA LEU A 138 -10.78 -13.22 -97.57
C LEU A 138 -11.01 -14.48 -98.38
N LEU A 139 -9.97 -15.30 -98.63
CA LEU A 139 -10.09 -16.60 -99.28
C LEU A 139 -10.95 -17.57 -98.46
N PHE A 140 -10.87 -17.57 -97.13
CA PHE A 140 -11.76 -18.38 -96.29
C PHE A 140 -13.23 -17.95 -96.43
N LEU A 141 -13.51 -16.65 -96.55
CA LEU A 141 -14.87 -16.16 -96.77
C LEU A 141 -15.36 -16.40 -98.21
N PHE A 142 -14.50 -16.19 -99.21
CA PHE A 142 -14.83 -16.32 -100.64
C PHE A 142 -14.76 -17.76 -101.17
N SER A 143 -14.14 -18.70 -100.45
CA SER A 143 -14.18 -20.15 -100.75
C SER A 143 -15.45 -20.85 -100.24
N ALA A 144 -16.47 -20.08 -99.84
CA ALA A 144 -17.76 -20.62 -99.43
C ALA A 144 -18.54 -21.17 -100.63
N GLN A 145 -19.17 -22.34 -100.46
CA GLN A 145 -19.97 -22.99 -101.52
C GLN A 145 -21.38 -22.38 -101.67
N SER A 146 -21.82 -21.56 -100.71
CA SER A 146 -23.12 -20.88 -100.74
C SER A 146 -23.10 -19.60 -99.89
N VAL A 147 -24.08 -18.71 -100.10
CA VAL A 147 -24.25 -17.47 -99.31
C VAL A 147 -24.45 -17.79 -97.81
N ASN A 148 -25.20 -18.85 -97.50
CA ASN A 148 -25.40 -19.31 -96.12
C ASN A 148 -24.07 -19.79 -95.48
N ASP A 149 -23.23 -20.46 -96.26
CA ASP A 149 -21.90 -20.89 -95.81
C ASP A 149 -20.97 -19.71 -95.55
N ALA A 150 -20.96 -18.71 -96.44
CA ALA A 150 -20.20 -17.47 -96.25
C ALA A 150 -20.65 -16.71 -94.99
N PHE A 151 -21.97 -16.62 -94.76
CA PHE A 151 -22.53 -15.97 -93.56
C PHE A 151 -22.13 -16.70 -92.27
N ARG A 152 -22.18 -18.04 -92.24
CA ARG A 152 -21.70 -18.83 -91.09
C ARG A 152 -20.22 -18.57 -90.82
N ARG A 153 -19.37 -18.63 -91.85
CA ARG A 153 -17.92 -18.35 -91.74
C ARG A 153 -17.66 -16.95 -91.20
N MET A 154 -18.41 -15.93 -91.64
CA MET A 154 -18.34 -14.57 -91.10
C MET A 154 -18.71 -14.53 -89.61
N LYS A 155 -19.78 -15.21 -89.20
CA LYS A 155 -20.18 -15.31 -87.80
C LYS A 155 -19.14 -16.03 -86.94
N TYR A 156 -18.49 -17.07 -87.45
CA TYR A 156 -17.39 -17.74 -86.75
C TYR A 156 -16.19 -16.82 -86.52
N LEU A 157 -15.82 -15.99 -87.51
CA LEU A 157 -14.74 -15.02 -87.34
C LEU A 157 -15.08 -13.94 -86.31
N ASP A 158 -16.33 -13.46 -86.28
CA ASP A 158 -16.81 -12.52 -85.25
C ASP A 158 -16.79 -13.17 -83.86
N TYR A 159 -17.30 -14.40 -83.74
CA TYR A 159 -17.25 -15.17 -82.51
C TYR A 159 -15.80 -15.35 -82.00
N TYR A 160 -14.88 -15.72 -82.88
CA TYR A 160 -13.46 -15.88 -82.53
C TYR A 160 -12.78 -14.57 -82.13
N ARG A 161 -13.12 -13.46 -82.78
CA ARG A 161 -12.66 -12.12 -82.37
C ARG A 161 -13.15 -11.77 -80.97
N ARG A 162 -14.45 -11.94 -80.70
CA ARG A 162 -15.06 -11.67 -79.40
C ARG A 162 -14.47 -12.57 -78.32
N TYR A 163 -14.28 -13.85 -78.61
CA TYR A 163 -13.66 -14.81 -77.69
C TYR A 163 -12.28 -14.34 -77.23
N ARG A 164 -11.39 -13.93 -78.15
CA ARG A 164 -10.06 -13.40 -77.80
C ARG A 164 -10.10 -12.08 -77.04
N GLN A 165 -11.03 -11.18 -77.39
CA GLN A 165 -11.23 -9.94 -76.62
C GLN A 165 -11.66 -10.24 -75.19
N ASN A 166 -12.55 -11.22 -75.00
CA ASN A 166 -12.97 -11.67 -73.68
C ASN A 166 -11.83 -12.34 -72.90
N GLN A 167 -10.99 -13.16 -73.53
CA GLN A 167 -9.81 -13.73 -72.88
C GLN A 167 -8.86 -12.63 -72.36
N LEU A 168 -8.58 -11.61 -73.18
CA LEU A 168 -7.73 -10.49 -72.77
C LEU A 168 -8.36 -9.70 -71.61
N ALA A 169 -9.67 -9.47 -71.66
CA ALA A 169 -10.40 -8.82 -70.56
C ALA A 169 -10.30 -9.64 -69.27
N GLN A 170 -10.48 -10.97 -69.34
CA GLN A 170 -10.34 -11.88 -68.19
C GLN A 170 -8.92 -11.85 -67.60
N ILE A 171 -7.89 -11.83 -68.45
CA ILE A 171 -6.49 -11.70 -68.02
C ILE A 171 -6.30 -10.41 -67.24
N HIS A 172 -6.76 -9.26 -67.77
CA HIS A 172 -6.63 -7.98 -67.09
C HIS A 172 -7.39 -7.96 -65.76
N THR A 173 -8.64 -8.44 -65.74
CA THR A 173 -9.42 -8.55 -64.50
C THR A 173 -8.74 -9.43 -63.46
N ALA A 174 -8.15 -10.57 -63.86
CA ALA A 174 -7.40 -11.44 -62.96
C ALA A 174 -6.12 -10.76 -62.44
N GLN A 175 -5.40 -10.01 -63.28
CA GLN A 175 -4.24 -9.22 -62.87
C GLN A 175 -4.61 -8.13 -61.85
N ASP A 176 -5.68 -7.38 -62.12
CA ASP A 176 -6.15 -6.31 -61.24
C ASP A 176 -6.60 -6.89 -59.89
N THR A 177 -7.34 -8.01 -59.92
CA THR A 177 -7.78 -8.71 -58.71
C THR A 177 -6.59 -9.24 -57.90
N LEU A 178 -5.58 -9.81 -58.57
CA LEU A 178 -4.36 -10.29 -57.93
C LEU A 178 -3.61 -9.13 -57.25
N ALA A 179 -3.49 -7.98 -57.92
CA ALA A 179 -2.86 -6.79 -57.34
C ALA A 179 -3.60 -6.30 -56.09
N LEU A 180 -4.94 -6.29 -56.11
CA LEU A 180 -5.77 -5.94 -54.94
C LEU A 180 -5.61 -6.95 -53.79
N LYS A 181 -5.47 -8.25 -54.09
CA LYS A 181 -5.25 -9.27 -53.05
C LYS A 181 -3.86 -9.17 -52.44
N LEU A 182 -2.83 -8.87 -53.24
CA LEU A 182 -1.48 -8.63 -52.75
C LEU A 182 -1.40 -7.40 -51.84
N SER A 183 -2.10 -6.30 -52.19
CA SER A 183 -2.14 -5.12 -51.32
C SER A 183 -2.88 -5.40 -50.00
N ALA A 184 -3.99 -6.14 -50.04
CA ALA A 184 -4.70 -6.59 -48.84
C ALA A 184 -3.80 -7.46 -47.96
N LEU A 185 -3.06 -8.42 -48.54
CA LEU A 185 -2.11 -9.27 -47.81
C LEU A 185 -1.03 -8.45 -47.08
N LEU A 186 -0.47 -7.44 -47.76
CA LEU A 186 0.54 -6.56 -47.16
C LEU A 186 -0.04 -5.75 -45.99
N GLN A 187 -1.28 -5.27 -46.12
CA GLN A 187 -1.96 -4.57 -45.04
C GLN A 187 -2.18 -5.50 -43.83
N GLU A 188 -2.61 -6.74 -44.07
CA GLU A 188 -2.82 -7.71 -42.99
C GLU A 188 -1.52 -8.09 -42.28
N LYS A 189 -0.43 -8.31 -43.02
CA LYS A 189 0.90 -8.57 -42.43
C LYS A 189 1.43 -7.37 -41.64
N SER A 190 1.14 -6.15 -42.08
CA SER A 190 1.48 -4.94 -41.33
C SER A 190 0.71 -4.86 -40.00
N GLU A 191 -0.60 -5.15 -40.02
CA GLU A 191 -1.42 -5.15 -38.81
C GLU A 191 -0.99 -6.26 -37.84
N GLN A 192 -0.69 -7.45 -38.35
CA GLN A 192 -0.13 -8.57 -37.58
C GLN A 192 1.16 -8.15 -36.85
N SER A 193 2.09 -7.50 -37.54
CA SER A 193 3.36 -7.02 -36.96
C SER A 193 3.13 -5.98 -35.86
N ASN A 194 2.16 -5.07 -36.04
CA ASN A 194 1.79 -4.08 -35.03
C ASN A 194 1.21 -4.77 -33.78
N LEU A 195 0.31 -5.74 -33.95
CA LEU A 195 -0.27 -6.47 -32.84
C LEU A 195 0.75 -7.35 -32.10
N LEU A 196 1.70 -7.96 -32.81
CA LEU A 196 2.81 -8.69 -32.18
C LEU A 196 3.67 -7.76 -31.32
N THR A 197 3.95 -6.55 -31.81
CA THR A 197 4.69 -5.53 -31.05
C THR A 197 3.90 -5.11 -29.81
N ASN A 198 2.60 -4.82 -29.95
CA ASN A 198 1.73 -4.46 -28.83
C ASN A 198 1.64 -5.60 -27.79
N LYS A 199 1.55 -6.85 -28.24
CA LYS A 199 1.54 -8.03 -27.36
C LYS A 199 2.83 -8.12 -26.54
N GLN A 200 3.97 -7.83 -27.15
CA GLN A 200 5.26 -7.81 -26.48
C GLN A 200 5.32 -6.69 -25.43
N THR A 201 4.89 -5.47 -25.75
CA THR A 201 4.88 -4.35 -24.80
C THR A 201 3.94 -4.59 -23.61
N GLU A 202 2.77 -5.17 -23.85
CA GLU A 202 1.84 -5.54 -22.78
C GLU A 202 2.41 -6.65 -21.88
N ARG A 203 3.15 -7.62 -22.46
CA ARG A 203 3.86 -8.65 -21.68
C ARG A 203 4.97 -8.09 -20.81
N GLU A 204 5.76 -7.15 -21.32
CA GLU A 204 6.79 -6.47 -20.54
C GLU A 204 6.18 -5.70 -19.38
N THR A 205 5.07 -4.98 -19.64
CA THR A 205 4.32 -4.26 -18.59
C THR A 205 3.73 -5.22 -17.55
N LEU A 206 3.17 -6.36 -17.98
CA LEU A 206 2.66 -7.39 -17.10
C LEU A 206 3.74 -7.91 -16.15
N GLU A 207 4.94 -8.15 -16.66
CA GLU A 207 6.06 -8.64 -15.85
C GLU A 207 6.51 -7.58 -14.83
N ILE A 208 6.54 -6.31 -15.22
CA ILE A 208 6.80 -5.19 -14.30
C ILE A 208 5.72 -5.13 -13.20
N GLU A 209 4.44 -5.28 -13.54
CA GLU A 209 3.34 -5.29 -12.56
C GLU A 209 3.42 -6.49 -11.61
N LYS A 210 3.78 -7.69 -12.11
CA LYS A 210 4.00 -8.90 -11.31
C LYS A 210 5.19 -8.75 -10.36
N THR A 211 6.32 -8.26 -10.86
CA THR A 211 7.51 -8.02 -10.02
C THR A 211 7.25 -6.96 -8.96
N HIS A 212 6.53 -5.89 -9.29
CA HIS A 212 6.14 -4.87 -8.31
C HIS A 212 5.24 -5.46 -7.20
N LYS A 213 4.28 -6.32 -7.57
CA LYS A 213 3.44 -7.03 -6.61
C LYS A 213 4.26 -7.87 -5.64
N ASP A 214 5.23 -8.62 -6.16
CA ASP A 214 6.10 -9.46 -5.35
C ASP A 214 7.02 -8.65 -4.43
N VAL A 215 7.54 -7.52 -4.91
CA VAL A 215 8.35 -6.60 -4.09
C VAL A 215 7.53 -6.06 -2.93
N VAL A 216 6.32 -5.54 -3.18
CA VAL A 216 5.42 -5.03 -2.14
C VAL A 216 5.09 -6.13 -1.13
N LEU A 217 4.75 -7.34 -1.61
CA LEU A 217 4.44 -8.48 -0.75
C LEU A 217 5.65 -8.89 0.12
N GLN A 218 6.85 -8.91 -0.44
CA GLN A 218 8.06 -9.23 0.31
C GLN A 218 8.39 -8.15 1.35
N GLN A 219 8.26 -6.86 1.01
CA GLN A 219 8.50 -5.76 1.94
C GLN A 219 7.55 -5.84 3.15
N LEU A 220 6.26 -6.08 2.91
CA LEU A 220 5.27 -6.25 3.98
C LEU A 220 5.60 -7.46 4.87
N LYS A 221 5.92 -8.62 4.27
CA LYS A 221 6.33 -9.83 5.03
C LYS A 221 7.60 -9.61 5.85
N ARG A 222 8.60 -8.90 5.32
CA ARG A 222 9.86 -8.59 6.04
C ARG A 222 9.61 -7.67 7.23
N LYS A 223 8.82 -6.60 7.05
CA LYS A 223 8.45 -5.67 8.13
C LYS A 223 7.70 -6.40 9.26
N GLU A 224 6.73 -7.24 8.92
CA GLU A 224 5.97 -8.04 9.88
C GLU A 224 6.90 -8.96 10.69
N LYS A 225 7.75 -9.74 10.02
CA LYS A 225 8.69 -10.66 10.69
C LYS A 225 9.69 -9.93 11.60
N GLN A 226 10.23 -8.80 11.16
CA GLN A 226 11.16 -8.00 11.96
C GLN A 226 10.50 -7.47 13.25
N MET A 227 9.24 -7.03 13.17
CA MET A 227 8.53 -6.52 14.34
C MET A 227 8.13 -7.62 15.31
N GLU A 228 7.71 -8.79 14.81
CA GLU A 228 7.47 -9.97 15.65
C GLU A 228 8.73 -10.45 16.38
N GLN A 229 9.90 -10.36 15.72
CA GLN A 229 11.18 -10.70 16.35
C GLN A 229 11.53 -9.70 17.47
N LYS A 230 11.43 -8.39 17.19
CA LYS A 230 11.66 -7.35 18.22
C LYS A 230 10.71 -7.50 19.41
N LEU A 231 9.45 -7.84 19.17
CA LEU A 231 8.48 -8.08 20.24
C LEU A 231 8.88 -9.28 21.12
N ARG A 232 9.31 -10.38 20.50
CA ARG A 232 9.82 -11.56 21.22
C ARG A 232 11.05 -11.25 22.06
N GLU A 233 12.03 -10.53 21.51
CA GLU A 233 13.24 -10.12 22.23
C GLU A 233 12.91 -9.27 23.47
N LYS A 234 11.97 -8.33 23.35
CA LYS A 234 11.53 -7.48 24.45
C LYS A 234 10.72 -8.25 25.51
N GLN A 235 9.90 -9.21 25.09
CA GLN A 235 9.17 -10.09 26.00
C GLN A 235 10.13 -10.95 26.83
N LEU A 236 11.13 -11.57 26.19
CA LEU A 236 12.17 -12.35 26.87
C LEU A 236 12.97 -11.49 27.86
N ALA A 237 13.32 -10.27 27.49
CA ALA A 237 14.00 -9.33 28.38
C ALA A 237 13.15 -8.93 29.60
N LEU A 238 11.83 -8.78 29.43
CA LEU A 238 10.90 -8.54 30.55
C LEU A 238 10.80 -9.74 31.48
N ASP A 239 10.75 -10.96 30.95
CA ASP A 239 10.68 -12.18 31.75
C ASP A 239 11.96 -12.38 32.59
N ASP A 240 13.13 -12.11 32.00
CA ASP A 240 14.41 -12.13 32.72
C ASP A 240 14.47 -11.05 33.82
N LEU A 241 14.06 -9.81 33.49
CA LEU A 241 14.01 -8.71 34.47
C LEU A 241 13.03 -9.02 35.62
N ASN A 242 11.89 -9.64 35.34
CA ASN A 242 10.92 -10.06 36.36
C ASN A 242 11.49 -11.16 37.27
N LYS A 243 12.30 -12.09 36.75
CA LYS A 243 13.03 -13.08 37.55
C LYS A 243 14.05 -12.40 38.47
N GLN A 244 14.83 -11.44 37.95
CA GLN A 244 15.80 -10.68 38.75
C GLN A 244 15.12 -9.86 39.86
N ILE A 245 14.01 -9.17 39.57
CA ILE A 245 13.25 -8.40 40.56
C ILE A 245 12.67 -9.33 41.64
N LYS A 246 12.12 -10.49 41.27
CA LYS A 246 11.63 -11.49 42.24
C LYS A 246 12.74 -11.98 43.16
N ALA A 247 13.93 -12.24 42.63
CA ALA A 247 15.09 -12.67 43.43
C ALA A 247 15.55 -11.59 44.42
N ILE A 248 15.54 -10.31 44.01
CA ILE A 248 15.89 -9.17 44.89
C ILE A 248 14.81 -8.96 45.96
N ILE A 249 13.51 -9.07 45.60
CA ILE A 249 12.41 -8.95 46.56
C ILE A 249 12.47 -10.10 47.58
N ALA A 250 12.68 -11.35 47.14
CA ALA A 250 12.81 -12.50 48.04
C ALA A 250 13.97 -12.33 49.03
N LYS A 251 15.12 -11.80 48.57
CA LYS A 251 16.25 -11.44 49.45
C LYS A 251 15.94 -10.29 50.42
N ALA A 252 15.13 -9.31 50.01
CA ALA A 252 14.72 -8.18 50.85
C ALA A 252 13.62 -8.54 51.86
N THR A 253 12.66 -9.40 51.49
CA THR A 253 11.55 -9.83 52.37
C THR A 253 11.98 -10.89 53.38
N ALA A 254 13.04 -11.64 53.11
CA ALA A 254 13.67 -12.51 54.11
C ALA A 254 14.27 -11.72 55.31
N GLY A 255 14.45 -10.39 55.18
CA GLY A 255 14.98 -9.52 56.23
C GLY A 255 13.96 -8.59 56.89
N THR A 256 12.66 -8.64 56.55
CA THR A 256 11.68 -7.68 57.10
C THR A 256 10.28 -8.29 57.18
N THR A 257 10.02 -9.04 58.25
CA THR A 257 8.67 -9.45 58.67
C THR A 257 8.28 -8.73 59.96
N THR A 258 7.81 -7.49 59.82
CA THR A 258 6.82 -6.84 60.73
C THR A 258 6.31 -5.55 60.06
N GLY A 259 4.98 -5.42 59.90
CA GLY A 259 4.32 -4.10 59.76
C GLY A 259 3.66 -3.72 58.41
N SER A 260 2.44 -4.23 58.20
CA SER A 260 1.20 -3.54 57.75
C SER A 260 1.05 -2.65 56.50
N SER A 261 -0.20 -2.67 56.01
CA SER A 261 -0.98 -1.74 55.16
C SER A 261 -0.99 -1.98 53.64
N SER A 262 -2.12 -2.31 52.98
CA SER A 262 -3.49 -1.73 52.89
C SER A 262 -3.65 -0.86 51.63
N GLY A 263 -4.62 -1.23 50.79
CA GLY A 263 -4.93 -0.63 49.49
C GLY A 263 -5.58 0.75 49.58
N ARG A 264 -5.33 1.58 48.56
CA ARG A 264 -5.75 2.99 48.48
C ARG A 264 -6.80 3.18 47.38
N THR A 265 -8.01 3.59 47.77
CA THR A 265 -9.11 4.08 46.92
C THR A 265 -9.01 5.61 46.73
N ALA A 266 -9.51 6.11 45.59
CA ALA A 266 -9.42 7.51 45.15
C ALA A 266 -10.32 8.45 45.98
N LYS A 267 -9.79 9.63 46.37
CA LYS A 267 -10.51 10.67 47.13
C LYS A 267 -11.23 11.65 46.19
N LEU A 268 -12.51 11.91 46.45
CA LEU A 268 -13.29 13.06 45.96
C LEU A 268 -12.90 14.32 46.75
N ASP A 269 -12.86 15.49 46.11
CA ASP A 269 -12.53 16.77 46.76
C ASP A 269 -13.77 17.36 47.43
N THR A 270 -13.73 17.59 48.73
CA THR A 270 -14.87 18.03 49.56
C THR A 270 -14.86 19.54 49.87
N SER A 271 -14.15 20.36 49.09
CA SER A 271 -14.10 21.81 49.31
C SER A 271 -15.40 22.50 48.84
N PRO A 272 -15.99 23.44 49.62
CA PRO A 272 -17.22 24.16 49.24
C PRO A 272 -17.15 24.87 47.88
N GLU A 273 -15.97 25.38 47.49
CA GLU A 273 -15.75 26.03 46.20
C GLU A 273 -15.75 25.03 45.04
N ALA A 274 -15.15 23.85 45.25
CA ALA A 274 -15.12 22.78 44.26
C ALA A 274 -16.50 22.17 44.03
N LEU A 275 -17.34 22.10 45.08
CA LEU A 275 -18.73 21.64 44.97
C LEU A 275 -19.57 22.64 44.17
N LYS A 276 -19.50 23.94 44.47
CA LYS A 276 -20.19 24.98 43.66
C LYS A 276 -19.80 24.95 42.19
N LEU A 277 -18.49 24.84 41.90
CA LEU A 277 -18.00 24.78 40.52
C LEU A 277 -18.47 23.50 39.80
N SER A 278 -18.57 22.38 40.53
CA SER A 278 -19.12 21.12 40.00
C SER A 278 -20.61 21.27 39.67
N ASP A 279 -21.38 21.86 40.59
CA ASP A 279 -22.81 22.08 40.41
C ASP A 279 -23.08 23.01 39.22
N GLU A 280 -22.32 24.10 39.09
CA GLU A 280 -22.39 25.01 37.94
C GLU A 280 -22.01 24.33 36.62
N PHE A 281 -21.01 23.45 36.62
CA PHE A 281 -20.62 22.68 35.44
C PHE A 281 -21.76 21.76 34.98
N VAL A 282 -22.40 21.05 35.91
CA VAL A 282 -23.55 20.17 35.65
C VAL A 282 -24.78 20.94 35.17
N GLN A 283 -25.07 22.11 35.77
CA GLN A 283 -26.20 22.97 35.35
C GLN A 283 -26.04 23.47 33.90
N ASN A 284 -24.82 23.55 33.39
CA ASN A 284 -24.52 23.94 32.01
C ASN A 284 -24.44 22.74 31.04
N LYS A 285 -24.82 21.52 31.47
CA LYS A 285 -24.90 20.37 30.57
C LYS A 285 -25.83 20.66 29.39
N GLY A 286 -25.31 20.47 28.17
CA GLY A 286 -26.00 20.77 26.91
C GLY A 286 -25.96 22.26 26.51
N LYS A 287 -25.26 23.10 27.27
CA LYS A 287 -25.10 24.54 27.04
C LYS A 287 -23.63 24.98 27.00
N LEU A 288 -22.68 24.07 27.18
CA LEU A 288 -21.26 24.42 27.13
C LEU A 288 -20.86 24.86 25.72
N PRO A 289 -20.00 25.89 25.58
CA PRO A 289 -19.50 26.31 24.29
C PRO A 289 -18.65 25.21 23.65
N TRP A 290 -18.57 25.24 22.33
CA TRP A 290 -17.67 24.37 21.57
C TRP A 290 -16.20 24.73 21.84
N PRO A 291 -15.28 23.74 21.85
CA PRO A 291 -13.86 24.00 22.05
C PRO A 291 -13.21 24.71 20.85
N VAL A 292 -13.89 24.78 19.71
CA VAL A 292 -13.48 25.50 18.50
C VAL A 292 -14.64 26.33 17.97
N GLU A 293 -14.35 27.42 17.26
CA GLU A 293 -15.37 28.34 16.73
C GLU A 293 -16.18 27.72 15.58
N LYS A 294 -15.49 27.04 14.66
CA LYS A 294 -16.08 26.26 13.58
C LYS A 294 -15.55 24.83 13.65
N GLY A 295 -16.43 23.85 13.53
CA GLY A 295 -16.04 22.45 13.54
C GLY A 295 -17.24 21.52 13.51
N VAL A 296 -16.98 20.28 13.11
CA VAL A 296 -17.96 19.19 12.98
C VAL A 296 -17.43 17.98 13.75
N ILE A 297 -18.30 17.29 14.47
CA ILE A 297 -17.94 16.03 15.14
C ILE A 297 -17.79 14.96 14.06
N THR A 298 -16.58 14.43 13.90
CA THR A 298 -16.25 13.38 12.93
C THR A 298 -16.16 12.00 13.57
N SER A 299 -15.99 11.94 14.90
CA SER A 299 -16.00 10.69 15.69
C SER A 299 -16.75 10.92 17.00
N ASN A 300 -17.75 10.08 17.29
CA ASN A 300 -18.58 10.21 18.49
C ASN A 300 -17.96 9.49 19.69
N PHE A 301 -18.54 9.64 20.87
CA PHE A 301 -18.12 8.85 22.04
C PHE A 301 -18.61 7.40 21.95
N GLY A 302 -17.78 6.47 22.43
CA GLY A 302 -18.08 5.04 22.46
C GLY A 302 -17.57 4.30 21.22
N ASN A 303 -18.24 3.21 20.85
CA ASN A 303 -17.82 2.39 19.73
C ASN A 303 -18.30 3.01 18.41
N ASN A 304 -17.37 3.53 17.61
CA ASN A 304 -17.67 4.06 16.28
C ASN A 304 -17.22 3.06 15.21
N PRO A 305 -18.01 2.86 14.14
CA PRO A 305 -17.52 2.14 12.98
C PRO A 305 -16.32 2.89 12.40
N HIS A 306 -15.27 2.16 12.06
CA HIS A 306 -14.08 2.74 11.47
C HIS A 306 -14.45 3.35 10.10
N PRO A 307 -14.10 4.62 9.82
CA PRO A 307 -14.58 5.35 8.64
C PRO A 307 -14.23 4.67 7.31
N VAL A 308 -13.15 3.89 7.29
CA VAL A 308 -12.65 3.18 6.10
C VAL A 308 -12.93 1.67 6.14
N LEU A 309 -13.07 1.08 7.34
CA LEU A 309 -13.10 -0.38 7.52
C LEU A 309 -14.50 -0.81 7.96
N ARG A 310 -15.29 -1.30 7.01
CA ARG A 310 -16.61 -1.88 7.29
C ARG A 310 -16.44 -3.08 8.26
N ASN A 311 -17.23 -3.11 9.33
CA ASN A 311 -17.26 -4.12 10.41
C ASN A 311 -16.18 -4.03 11.52
N ILE A 312 -15.40 -2.95 11.58
CA ILE A 312 -14.48 -2.70 12.71
C ILE A 312 -15.02 -1.54 13.54
N THR A 313 -15.05 -1.70 14.86
CA THR A 313 -15.43 -0.64 15.81
C THR A 313 -14.23 -0.13 16.58
N THR A 314 -13.97 1.17 16.52
CA THR A 314 -12.96 1.84 17.34
C THR A 314 -13.65 2.49 18.53
N THR A 315 -13.19 2.18 19.74
CA THR A 315 -13.70 2.84 20.96
C THR A 315 -13.05 4.21 21.11
N ASN A 316 -13.84 5.26 20.96
CA ASN A 316 -13.45 6.62 21.23
C ASN A 316 -13.89 7.00 22.66
N ASN A 317 -12.94 7.47 23.47
CA ASN A 317 -13.14 7.85 24.86
C ASN A 317 -13.65 9.30 25.04
N GLY A 318 -13.84 10.02 23.94
CA GLY A 318 -14.26 11.41 23.88
C GLY A 318 -15.05 11.68 22.60
N ILE A 319 -14.80 12.81 21.98
CA ILE A 319 -15.24 13.11 20.60
C ILE A 319 -14.08 13.73 19.82
N ASP A 320 -14.06 13.48 18.51
CA ASP A 320 -13.14 14.13 17.59
C ASP A 320 -13.88 15.21 16.82
N ILE A 321 -13.35 16.43 16.83
CA ILE A 321 -13.93 17.60 16.20
C ILE A 321 -12.96 18.10 15.12
N THR A 322 -13.32 17.87 13.85
CA THR A 322 -12.55 18.42 12.72
C THR A 322 -12.86 19.90 12.54
N THR A 323 -11.82 20.70 12.32
CA THR A 323 -11.87 22.17 12.25
C THR A 323 -10.93 22.71 11.18
N GLU A 324 -10.91 24.04 10.98
CA GLU A 324 -9.98 24.70 10.06
C GLU A 324 -8.54 24.65 10.64
N PRO A 325 -7.49 24.49 9.82
CA PRO A 325 -6.10 24.51 10.29
C PRO A 325 -5.79 25.77 11.11
N ASN A 326 -4.93 25.65 12.12
CA ASN A 326 -4.55 26.73 13.05
C ASN A 326 -5.72 27.32 13.88
N SER A 327 -6.88 26.66 13.91
CA SER A 327 -7.99 27.07 14.77
C SER A 327 -7.58 27.12 16.25
N LYS A 328 -8.04 28.17 16.93
CA LYS A 328 -7.84 28.37 18.37
C LYS A 328 -8.72 27.42 19.17
N VAL A 329 -8.11 26.61 20.04
CA VAL A 329 -8.81 25.73 20.97
C VAL A 329 -9.10 26.47 22.27
N ARG A 330 -10.34 26.40 22.75
CA ARG A 330 -10.87 27.14 23.89
C ARG A 330 -11.38 26.19 24.98
N THR A 331 -11.26 26.61 26.24
CA THR A 331 -11.83 25.84 27.35
C THR A 331 -13.37 25.92 27.35
N LEU A 332 -14.01 24.79 27.65
CA LEU A 332 -15.47 24.68 27.77
C LEU A 332 -16.00 25.47 28.97
N PHE A 333 -15.26 25.51 30.08
CA PHE A 333 -15.77 26.09 31.32
C PHE A 333 -14.66 26.68 32.20
N ASN A 334 -15.06 27.43 33.24
CA ASN A 334 -14.15 27.95 34.26
C ASN A 334 -13.48 26.80 35.02
N GLY A 335 -12.16 26.84 35.22
CA GLY A 335 -11.45 25.76 35.90
C GLY A 335 -9.98 26.03 36.09
N LYS A 336 -9.25 25.00 36.55
CA LYS A 336 -7.80 25.08 36.82
C LYS A 336 -7.04 24.05 35.99
N VAL A 337 -5.99 24.47 35.31
CA VAL A 337 -5.11 23.57 34.54
C VAL A 337 -4.36 22.68 35.52
N THR A 338 -4.58 21.37 35.46
CA THR A 338 -3.96 20.39 36.37
C THR A 338 -2.71 19.75 35.79
N ASN A 339 -2.69 19.53 34.48
CA ASN A 339 -1.56 18.94 33.81
C ASN A 339 -1.48 19.36 32.35
N ILE A 340 -0.26 19.44 31.84
CA ILE A 340 0.05 19.61 30.44
C ILE A 340 1.02 18.48 30.10
N LEU A 341 0.69 17.71 29.07
CA LEU A 341 1.44 16.54 28.66
C LEU A 341 1.74 16.66 27.17
N PHE A 342 2.90 16.17 26.75
CA PHE A 342 3.19 15.98 25.34
C PHE A 342 3.39 14.49 25.10
N ASN A 343 2.76 13.98 24.05
CA ASN A 343 3.02 12.64 23.54
C ASN A 343 3.06 12.72 22.01
N PRO A 344 4.06 12.11 21.34
CA PRO A 344 4.10 12.00 19.89
C PRO A 344 2.81 11.47 19.24
N THR A 345 1.99 10.67 19.94
CA THR A 345 0.75 10.09 19.41
C THR A 345 -0.47 11.02 19.46
N PHE A 346 -0.59 11.87 20.49
CA PHE A 346 -1.76 12.75 20.67
C PHE A 346 -1.36 14.23 20.76
N GLN A 347 -0.13 14.55 20.39
CA GLN A 347 0.51 15.86 20.50
C GLN A 347 0.40 16.43 21.92
N TRP A 348 0.27 17.75 22.04
CA TRP A 348 0.05 18.36 23.34
C TRP A 348 -1.36 18.09 23.85
N ALA A 349 -1.44 17.82 25.14
CA ALA A 349 -2.66 17.61 25.90
C ALA A 349 -2.74 18.56 27.08
N VAL A 350 -3.90 19.19 27.27
CA VAL A 350 -4.21 20.09 28.40
C VAL A 350 -5.36 19.47 29.19
N ILE A 351 -5.17 19.30 30.50
CA ILE A 351 -6.18 18.75 31.41
C ILE A 351 -6.64 19.83 32.37
N ILE A 352 -7.93 20.15 32.34
CA ILE A 352 -8.54 21.23 33.13
C ILE A 352 -9.55 20.64 34.10
N LYS A 353 -9.45 21.02 35.38
CA LYS A 353 -10.36 20.58 36.44
C LYS A 353 -11.44 21.63 36.69
N HIS A 354 -12.69 21.17 36.73
CA HIS A 354 -13.91 21.96 36.96
C HIS A 354 -14.64 21.41 38.19
N GLY A 355 -13.96 21.35 39.34
CA GLY A 355 -14.46 20.67 40.54
C GLY A 355 -14.25 19.16 40.46
N ASN A 356 -15.32 18.37 40.44
CA ASN A 356 -15.30 16.90 40.32
C ASN A 356 -15.16 16.39 38.88
N TYR A 357 -15.23 17.31 37.91
CA TYR A 357 -15.09 17.02 36.48
C TYR A 357 -13.73 17.43 35.94
N PHE A 358 -13.27 16.72 34.91
CA PHE A 358 -12.08 17.06 34.14
C PHE A 358 -12.44 17.17 32.67
N THR A 359 -11.89 18.16 31.98
CA THR A 359 -11.87 18.22 30.52
C THR A 359 -10.45 17.98 30.02
N VAL A 360 -10.31 17.16 29.00
CA VAL A 360 -9.04 16.84 28.37
C VAL A 360 -9.11 17.29 26.92
N TYR A 361 -8.17 18.15 26.53
CA TYR A 361 -8.01 18.60 25.15
C TYR A 361 -6.70 18.02 24.65
N THR A 362 -6.74 17.27 23.55
CA THR A 362 -5.54 16.71 22.92
C THR A 362 -5.47 17.10 21.45
N ASN A 363 -4.38 16.70 20.80
CA ASN A 363 -4.02 17.06 19.44
C ASN A 363 -3.82 18.57 19.24
N LEU A 364 -3.17 19.21 20.23
CA LEU A 364 -2.79 20.62 20.17
C LEU A 364 -1.39 20.76 19.57
N ALA A 365 -1.21 21.71 18.64
CA ALA A 365 0.10 22.08 18.09
C ALA A 365 0.93 22.85 19.12
N GLU A 366 0.28 23.80 19.80
CA GLU A 366 0.88 24.64 20.82
C GLU A 366 -0.07 24.80 22.02
N VAL A 367 0.51 25.05 23.18
CA VAL A 367 -0.23 25.30 24.43
C VAL A 367 0.08 26.71 24.90
N LEU A 368 -0.97 27.51 25.15
CA LEU A 368 -0.89 28.92 25.50
C LEU A 368 -1.16 29.19 26.99
N VAL A 369 -1.27 28.13 27.81
CA VAL A 369 -1.55 28.19 29.24
C VAL A 369 -0.55 27.35 30.02
N GLU A 370 -0.35 27.67 31.29
CA GLU A 370 0.58 26.95 32.16
C GLU A 370 -0.13 26.07 33.18
N LYS A 371 0.58 25.06 33.68
CA LYS A 371 0.08 24.19 34.74
C LYS A 371 -0.18 24.99 36.01
N GLY A 372 -1.37 24.86 36.56
CA GLY A 372 -1.83 25.57 37.74
C GLY A 372 -2.58 26.88 37.45
N ALA A 373 -2.60 27.35 36.19
CA ALA A 373 -3.34 28.53 35.80
C ALA A 373 -4.85 28.35 35.94
N GLU A 374 -5.54 29.40 36.37
CA GLU A 374 -7.00 29.48 36.29
C GLU A 374 -7.41 29.94 34.90
N VAL A 375 -8.40 29.25 34.32
CA VAL A 375 -8.93 29.53 32.99
C VAL A 375 -10.41 29.86 33.07
N LYS A 376 -10.86 30.80 32.23
CA LYS A 376 -12.26 31.21 32.11
C LYS A 376 -12.92 30.55 30.90
N THR A 377 -14.23 30.34 30.95
CA THR A 377 -15.04 29.85 29.81
C THR A 377 -14.69 30.59 28.51
N LYS A 378 -14.46 29.86 27.42
CA LYS A 378 -14.01 30.34 26.10
C LYS A 378 -12.60 30.94 26.03
N GLN A 379 -11.80 30.90 27.10
CA GLN A 379 -10.39 31.29 27.04
C GLN A 379 -9.63 30.36 26.11
N THR A 380 -8.77 30.93 25.26
CA THR A 380 -7.91 30.16 24.35
C THR A 380 -6.81 29.46 25.15
N ILE A 381 -6.66 28.15 24.93
CA ILE A 381 -5.69 27.29 25.63
C ILE A 381 -4.59 26.76 24.71
N GLY A 382 -4.76 26.85 23.39
CA GLY A 382 -3.82 26.36 22.40
C GLY A 382 -4.32 26.50 20.97
N THR A 383 -3.57 25.98 20.02
CA THR A 383 -3.99 25.82 18.61
C THR A 383 -4.02 24.36 18.22
N VAL A 384 -4.91 24.01 17.28
CA VAL A 384 -5.06 22.63 16.79
C VAL A 384 -3.84 22.19 15.97
N PHE A 385 -3.43 20.93 16.14
CA PHE A 385 -2.41 20.32 15.30
C PHE A 385 -2.98 19.94 13.93
N LEU A 386 -2.28 20.33 12.88
CA LEU A 386 -2.55 19.89 11.50
C LEU A 386 -1.75 18.62 11.24
N ASN A 387 -2.44 17.51 10.97
CA ASN A 387 -1.79 16.31 10.46
C ASN A 387 -1.46 16.51 8.97
N THR A 388 -0.18 16.59 8.63
CA THR A 388 0.28 16.82 7.25
C THR A 388 0.06 15.62 6.33
N ASP A 389 -0.15 14.43 6.88
CA ASP A 389 -0.34 13.22 6.09
C ASP A 389 -1.77 13.11 5.52
N ASP A 390 -2.77 13.58 6.28
CA ASP A 390 -4.20 13.49 5.92
C ASP A 390 -4.85 14.87 5.65
N ASP A 391 -4.10 15.97 5.81
CA ASP A 391 -4.56 17.36 5.73
C ASP A 391 -5.76 17.68 6.66
N GLU A 392 -5.83 17.00 7.80
CA GLU A 392 -6.90 17.17 8.79
C GLU A 392 -6.41 17.83 10.08
N ALA A 393 -7.17 18.82 10.54
CA ALA A 393 -7.01 19.45 11.85
C ALA A 393 -8.14 18.98 12.78
N ILE A 394 -7.79 18.12 13.74
CA ILE A 394 -8.75 17.46 14.64
C ILE A 394 -8.45 17.86 16.07
N VAL A 395 -9.47 18.26 16.83
CA VAL A 395 -9.38 18.41 18.29
C VAL A 395 -10.09 17.24 18.94
N HIS A 396 -9.38 16.51 19.80
CA HIS A 396 -9.99 15.45 20.61
C HIS A 396 -10.31 15.95 22.01
N LEU A 397 -11.58 15.84 22.39
CA LEU A 397 -12.14 16.30 23.66
C LEU A 397 -12.64 15.11 24.49
N GLU A 398 -12.17 14.97 25.73
CA GLU A 398 -12.78 14.05 26.71
C GLU A 398 -13.37 14.84 27.90
N ILE A 399 -14.48 14.34 28.48
CA ILE A 399 -15.05 14.85 29.73
C ILE A 399 -15.11 13.69 30.73
N TRP A 400 -14.48 13.86 31.89
CA TRP A 400 -14.42 12.81 32.92
C TRP A 400 -15.11 13.29 34.20
N GLU A 401 -15.81 12.38 34.85
CA GLU A 401 -16.34 12.54 36.21
C GLU A 401 -15.54 11.62 37.13
N SER A 402 -14.61 12.20 37.91
CA SER A 402 -13.61 11.42 38.64
C SER A 402 -12.81 10.44 37.76
N ASN A 403 -13.19 9.16 37.71
CA ASN A 403 -12.55 8.11 36.91
C ASN A 403 -13.48 7.54 35.82
N ASN A 404 -14.68 8.11 35.65
CA ASN A 404 -15.66 7.68 34.65
C ASN A 404 -15.62 8.63 33.44
N LYS A 405 -15.58 8.08 32.22
CA LYS A 405 -15.57 8.86 30.98
C LYS A 405 -16.99 9.11 30.51
N LEU A 406 -17.32 10.36 30.22
CA LEU A 406 -18.64 10.80 29.81
C LEU A 406 -18.63 11.21 28.34
N ASN A 407 -19.75 11.03 27.65
CA ASN A 407 -19.93 11.48 26.26
C ASN A 407 -19.95 13.02 26.17
N PRO A 408 -18.90 13.67 25.63
CA PRO A 408 -18.83 15.13 25.55
C PRO A 408 -19.92 15.78 24.68
N ALA A 409 -20.44 15.08 23.68
CA ALA A 409 -21.47 15.62 22.78
C ALA A 409 -22.77 15.97 23.52
N GLN A 410 -23.05 15.33 24.66
CA GLN A 410 -24.22 15.65 25.50
C GLN A 410 -24.04 16.94 26.33
N TRP A 411 -22.83 17.45 26.42
CA TRP A 411 -22.49 18.62 27.22
C TRP A 411 -22.40 19.91 26.40
N LEU A 412 -22.04 19.77 25.11
CA LEU A 412 -21.94 20.88 24.18
C LEU A 412 -23.32 21.45 23.79
N PHE A 413 -23.35 22.75 23.49
CA PHE A 413 -24.51 23.43 22.93
C PHE A 413 -24.88 22.84 21.56
N ARG A 414 -26.15 22.42 21.40
CA ARG A 414 -26.67 21.96 20.11
C ARG A 414 -26.81 23.15 19.16
N LYS A 415 -26.07 23.11 18.05
CA LYS A 415 -26.20 24.09 16.96
C LYS A 415 -27.55 24.02 16.28
#